data_AF-A0AA86AQC2-F1
#
_entry.id   AF-A0AA86AQC2-F1
#
_cell.length_a   1.000
_cell.length_b   1.000
_cell.length_c   1.000
_cell.angle_alpha   90.00
_cell.angle_beta   90.00
_cell.angle_gamma   90.00
#
_symmetry.space_group_name_H-M   'P 1'
#
loop_
_entity.id
_entity.type
_entity.pdbx_description
1 polymer ?
#
loop_
_entity_poly.entity_id
_entity_poly.type
_entity_poly.pdbx_seq_one_letter_code
_entity_poly.pdbx_strand_id
1 'polypeptide(L)'
;MVIREIQQFSEVRTRARAYLCYLFTRNIPNRMPEPNLDVISASLDKIVHEVEEFEALYLLDNKGDQVINNITDDPHRKGGLGQNRSGKSYYYRAVREKRCVLSDPYPSTLTNDLTVTASYPIYDEQGILKFIACIDVSLEHILKIAHPSSLQSVFGKSSQVIYTVFSLCLLAIALLLLFNGMRSLFMHGFEFNLLDIKAMFESTILVTLSLAIFDLVKTIFEEEVLGRNEKDEGGGMHKTMVRFLGSIIIALAIEALMLVFKFAIIDAAHILYAVYLLGGVTFLLFGLAFYLKSIPQKRDS
;
A
#
# COMPACT_ATOMS: atom_id res chain seq x y z
N MET A 1 -2.37 -5.44 -13.00
CA MET A 1 -3.53 -4.83 -12.29
C MET A 1 -4.01 -5.74 -11.16
N VAL A 2 -4.33 -7.01 -11.46
CA VAL A 2 -4.77 -8.08 -10.52
C VAL A 2 -4.04 -8.15 -9.17
N ILE A 3 -2.69 -8.09 -9.15
CA ILE A 3 -1.92 -8.21 -7.89
C ILE A 3 -2.24 -7.07 -6.91
N ARG A 4 -2.54 -5.86 -7.41
CA ARG A 4 -2.86 -4.71 -6.57
C ARG A 4 -4.24 -4.86 -5.93
N GLU A 5 -5.23 -5.30 -6.68
CA GLU A 5 -6.62 -5.49 -6.19
C GLU A 5 -6.69 -6.60 -5.13
N ILE A 6 -5.97 -7.70 -5.33
CA ILE A 6 -5.87 -8.77 -4.32
C ILE A 6 -5.24 -8.26 -3.02
N GLN A 7 -4.22 -7.40 -3.12
CA GLN A 7 -3.58 -6.82 -1.96
C GLN A 7 -4.50 -5.84 -1.22
N GLN A 8 -5.17 -4.96 -1.94
CA GLN A 8 -6.18 -4.06 -1.37
C GLN A 8 -7.31 -4.85 -0.71
N PHE A 9 -7.75 -5.95 -1.32
CA PHE A 9 -8.77 -6.82 -0.73
C PHE A 9 -8.32 -7.40 0.61
N SER A 10 -7.04 -7.78 0.76
CA SER A 10 -6.51 -8.28 2.03
C SER A 10 -6.72 -7.27 3.18
N GLU A 11 -6.52 -5.97 2.90
CA GLU A 11 -6.70 -4.89 3.88
C GLU A 11 -8.17 -4.70 4.27
N VAL A 12 -9.09 -4.80 3.29
CA VAL A 12 -10.53 -4.58 3.53
C VAL A 12 -11.34 -5.82 3.87
N ARG A 13 -10.74 -7.02 3.74
CA ARG A 13 -11.42 -8.32 3.87
C ARG A 13 -12.29 -8.43 5.10
N THR A 14 -11.80 -7.95 6.25
CA THR A 14 -12.51 -8.03 7.53
C THR A 14 -13.80 -7.22 7.51
N ARG A 15 -13.78 -6.02 6.91
CA ARG A 15 -14.95 -5.14 6.76
C ARG A 15 -15.92 -5.71 5.74
N ALA A 16 -15.42 -6.15 4.59
CA ALA A 16 -16.22 -6.80 3.55
C ALA A 16 -16.97 -8.03 4.10
N ARG A 17 -16.27 -8.89 4.84
CA ARG A 17 -16.88 -10.04 5.51
C ARG A 17 -17.95 -9.62 6.50
N ALA A 18 -17.68 -8.62 7.35
CA ALA A 18 -18.66 -8.14 8.32
C ALA A 18 -19.94 -7.63 7.63
N TYR A 19 -19.79 -6.84 6.55
CA TYR A 19 -20.91 -6.32 5.77
C TYR A 19 -21.76 -7.44 5.13
N LEU A 20 -21.14 -8.34 4.37
CA LEU A 20 -21.87 -9.43 3.70
C LEU A 20 -22.53 -10.39 4.71
N CYS A 21 -21.84 -10.70 5.80
CA CYS A 21 -22.40 -11.54 6.86
C CYS A 21 -23.54 -10.85 7.62
N TYR A 22 -23.49 -9.52 7.74
CA TYR A 22 -24.60 -8.74 8.29
C TYR A 22 -25.84 -8.81 7.39
N LEU A 23 -25.69 -8.72 6.06
CA LEU A 23 -26.80 -8.87 5.12
C LEU A 23 -27.54 -10.21 5.28
N PHE A 24 -26.78 -11.30 5.41
CA PHE A 24 -27.36 -12.61 5.68
C PHE A 24 -28.06 -12.66 7.04
N THR A 25 -27.37 -12.25 8.11
CA THR A 25 -27.90 -12.39 9.48
C THR A 25 -29.13 -11.51 9.72
N ARG A 26 -29.24 -10.37 9.01
CA ARG A 26 -30.39 -9.48 9.07
C ARG A 26 -31.62 -10.06 8.37
N ASN A 27 -31.43 -10.75 7.25
CA ASN A 27 -32.52 -11.19 6.37
C ASN A 27 -32.88 -12.67 6.50
N ILE A 28 -31.94 -13.52 6.94
CA ILE A 28 -32.09 -14.96 7.02
C ILE A 28 -32.02 -15.40 8.49
N PRO A 29 -33.16 -15.72 9.12
CA PRO A 29 -33.16 -16.31 10.45
C PRO A 29 -32.44 -17.67 10.45
N ASN A 30 -31.67 -17.94 11.50
CA ASN A 30 -30.93 -19.19 11.65
C ASN A 30 -31.48 -19.98 12.84
N ARG A 31 -31.32 -21.31 12.84
CA ARG A 31 -31.90 -22.22 13.84
C ARG A 31 -33.43 -22.17 13.88
N MET A 32 -34.04 -22.13 12.70
CA MET A 32 -35.50 -22.26 12.56
C MET A 32 -35.92 -23.73 12.76
N PRO A 33 -37.15 -24.00 13.26
CA PRO A 33 -37.63 -25.36 13.45
C PRO A 33 -37.63 -26.16 12.14
N GLU A 34 -38.10 -25.54 11.06
CA GLU A 34 -38.01 -26.08 9.70
C GLU A 34 -37.55 -24.98 8.72
N PRO A 35 -36.24 -24.91 8.41
CA PRO A 35 -35.75 -23.99 7.40
C PRO A 35 -36.37 -24.36 6.04
N ASN A 36 -37.28 -23.54 5.53
CA ASN A 36 -37.95 -23.76 4.25
C ASN A 36 -37.17 -23.06 3.11
N LEU A 37 -36.95 -23.81 2.03
CA LEU A 37 -36.34 -23.33 0.79
C LEU A 37 -36.98 -22.04 0.28
N ASP A 38 -38.32 -21.98 0.24
CA ASP A 38 -39.06 -20.83 -0.32
C ASP A 38 -38.85 -19.57 0.52
N VAL A 39 -38.80 -19.72 1.85
CA VAL A 39 -38.60 -18.61 2.79
C VAL A 39 -37.18 -18.06 2.67
N ILE A 40 -36.19 -18.94 2.56
CA ILE A 40 -34.78 -18.53 2.39
C ILE A 40 -34.59 -17.89 1.02
N SER A 41 -35.16 -18.47 -0.04
CA SER A 41 -35.11 -17.93 -1.41
C SER A 41 -35.71 -16.53 -1.49
N ALA A 42 -36.90 -16.32 -0.90
CA ALA A 42 -37.51 -14.99 -0.82
C ALA A 42 -36.68 -13.99 0.00
N SER A 43 -35.94 -14.47 1.01
CA SER A 43 -35.04 -13.62 1.81
C SER A 43 -33.79 -13.22 1.03
N LEU A 44 -33.26 -14.11 0.18
CA LEU A 44 -32.16 -13.79 -0.74
C LEU A 44 -32.60 -12.78 -1.80
N ASP A 45 -33.80 -12.94 -2.35
CA ASP A 45 -34.39 -12.01 -3.33
C ASP A 45 -34.52 -10.59 -2.75
N LYS A 46 -34.92 -10.46 -1.48
CA LYS A 46 -34.91 -9.17 -0.77
C LYS A 46 -33.51 -8.56 -0.67
N ILE A 47 -32.48 -9.36 -0.39
CA ILE A 47 -31.10 -8.87 -0.30
C ILE A 47 -30.66 -8.28 -1.65
N VAL A 48 -31.01 -8.91 -2.77
CA VAL A 48 -30.71 -8.40 -4.12
C VAL A 48 -31.32 -7.02 -4.34
N HIS A 49 -32.53 -6.79 -3.86
CA HIS A 49 -33.19 -5.49 -3.99
C HIS A 49 -32.72 -4.42 -2.98
N GLU A 50 -32.15 -4.82 -1.83
CA GLU A 50 -31.66 -3.89 -0.81
C GLU A 50 -30.24 -3.37 -1.08
N VAL A 51 -29.44 -4.10 -1.86
CA VAL A 51 -28.03 -3.78 -2.07
C VAL A 51 -27.69 -3.85 -3.55
N GLU A 52 -27.17 -2.75 -4.09
CA GLU A 52 -26.79 -2.65 -5.49
C GLU A 52 -25.56 -3.52 -5.80
N GLU A 53 -25.60 -4.16 -6.97
CA GLU A 53 -24.48 -4.80 -7.68
C GLU A 53 -23.89 -6.12 -7.13
N PHE A 54 -24.72 -7.16 -6.98
CA PHE A 54 -24.24 -8.54 -6.86
C PHE A 54 -24.09 -9.25 -8.22
N GLU A 55 -23.17 -10.22 -8.31
CA GLU A 55 -23.10 -11.06 -9.51
C GLU A 55 -24.23 -12.09 -9.53
N ALA A 56 -24.36 -12.85 -8.44
CA ALA A 56 -25.38 -13.88 -8.27
C ALA A 56 -25.54 -14.25 -6.79
N LEU A 57 -26.78 -14.56 -6.41
CA LEU A 57 -27.11 -15.20 -5.14
C LEU A 57 -27.70 -16.57 -5.41
N TYR A 58 -27.35 -17.54 -4.58
CA TYR A 58 -27.86 -18.91 -4.72
C TYR A 58 -27.82 -19.65 -3.39
N LEU A 59 -28.52 -20.78 -3.35
CA LEU A 59 -28.61 -21.64 -2.19
C LEU A 59 -28.05 -23.03 -2.53
N LEU A 60 -27.22 -23.55 -1.63
CA LEU A 60 -26.70 -24.91 -1.67
C LEU A 60 -27.36 -25.74 -0.57
N ASP A 61 -27.56 -27.04 -0.82
CA ASP A 61 -27.94 -27.99 0.21
C ASP A 61 -26.74 -28.42 1.08
N ASN A 62 -26.98 -29.34 2.02
CA ASN A 62 -25.95 -29.89 2.90
C ASN A 62 -24.92 -30.81 2.22
N LYS A 63 -25.11 -31.14 0.94
CA LYS A 63 -24.14 -31.87 0.09
C LYS A 63 -23.40 -30.94 -0.86
N GLY A 64 -23.79 -29.67 -0.93
CA GLY A 64 -23.23 -28.67 -1.80
C GLY A 64 -23.86 -28.61 -3.19
N ASP A 65 -25.00 -29.27 -3.40
CA ASP A 65 -25.76 -29.16 -4.64
C ASP A 65 -26.61 -27.88 -4.62
N GLN A 66 -26.56 -27.13 -5.72
CA GLN A 66 -27.33 -25.91 -5.85
C GLN A 66 -28.82 -26.21 -6.06
N VAL A 67 -29.67 -25.69 -5.19
CA VAL A 67 -31.12 -26.02 -5.14
C VAL A 67 -32.04 -24.97 -5.74
N ILE A 68 -31.51 -23.80 -6.09
CA ILE A 68 -32.23 -22.74 -6.81
C ILE A 68 -31.38 -22.21 -7.97
N ASN A 69 -32.03 -21.64 -8.99
CA ASN A 69 -31.30 -20.85 -9.98
C ASN A 69 -30.69 -19.60 -9.31
N ASN A 70 -29.60 -19.10 -9.90
CA ASN A 70 -29.01 -17.83 -9.51
C ASN A 70 -30.06 -16.71 -9.53
N ILE A 71 -30.16 -16.00 -8.42
CA ILE A 71 -30.89 -14.75 -8.28
C ILE A 71 -29.93 -13.63 -8.67
N THR A 72 -30.25 -12.91 -9.74
CA THR A 72 -29.39 -11.92 -10.37
C THR A 72 -30.22 -11.04 -11.30
N ASP A 73 -29.81 -9.78 -11.44
CA ASP A 73 -30.46 -8.82 -12.34
C ASP A 73 -30.15 -9.08 -13.82
N ASP A 74 -29.06 -9.80 -14.11
CA ASP A 74 -28.65 -10.13 -15.47
C ASP A 74 -29.29 -11.45 -15.95
N PRO A 75 -30.19 -11.42 -16.96
CA PRO A 75 -30.85 -12.63 -17.46
C PRO A 75 -29.88 -13.71 -17.95
N HIS A 76 -28.69 -13.34 -18.42
CA HIS A 76 -27.69 -14.28 -18.92
C HIS A 76 -26.97 -15.07 -17.82
N ARG A 77 -27.08 -14.61 -16.57
CA ARG A 77 -26.45 -15.24 -15.40
C ARG A 77 -27.40 -16.15 -14.62
N LYS A 78 -28.67 -16.22 -15.05
CA LYS A 78 -29.66 -17.16 -14.51
C LYS A 78 -29.27 -18.59 -14.88
N GLY A 79 -29.29 -19.49 -13.89
CA GLY A 79 -28.91 -20.89 -14.04
C GLY A 79 -28.24 -21.44 -12.80
N GLY A 80 -27.47 -22.52 -12.95
CA GLY A 80 -26.70 -23.11 -11.85
C GLY A 80 -27.44 -24.19 -11.04
N LEU A 81 -28.76 -24.31 -11.19
CA LEU A 81 -29.55 -25.36 -10.53
C LEU A 81 -28.97 -26.75 -10.81
N GLY A 82 -28.75 -27.54 -9.75
CA GLY A 82 -28.21 -28.89 -9.80
C GLY A 82 -26.69 -28.98 -9.92
N GLN A 83 -25.95 -27.86 -9.98
CA GLN A 83 -24.49 -27.91 -9.97
C GLN A 83 -23.95 -28.23 -8.57
N ASN A 84 -23.02 -29.18 -8.50
CA ASN A 84 -22.33 -29.48 -7.24
C ASN A 84 -21.18 -28.49 -7.00
N ARG A 85 -21.21 -27.81 -5.86
CA ARG A 85 -20.23 -26.82 -5.40
C ARG A 85 -19.47 -27.26 -4.15
N SER A 86 -19.55 -28.54 -3.77
CA SER A 86 -18.93 -29.07 -2.54
C SER A 86 -17.41 -28.91 -2.47
N GLY A 87 -16.73 -28.96 -3.63
CA GLY A 87 -15.27 -28.77 -3.74
C GLY A 87 -14.80 -27.31 -3.64
N LYS A 88 -15.71 -26.34 -3.57
CA LYS A 88 -15.37 -24.92 -3.57
C LYS A 88 -15.01 -24.43 -2.16
N SER A 89 -14.05 -23.50 -2.07
CA SER A 89 -13.52 -23.01 -0.79
C SER A 89 -14.57 -22.34 0.09
N TYR A 90 -15.50 -21.61 -0.52
CA TYR A 90 -16.60 -20.98 0.18
C TYR A 90 -17.56 -22.00 0.82
N TYR A 91 -17.72 -23.19 0.22
CA TYR A 91 -18.54 -24.28 0.78
C TYR A 91 -17.85 -24.96 1.97
N TYR A 92 -16.70 -25.60 1.76
CA TYR A 92 -16.09 -26.43 2.82
C TYR A 92 -15.62 -25.58 4.01
N ARG A 93 -15.26 -24.31 3.81
CA ARG A 93 -14.94 -23.40 4.91
C ARG A 93 -16.17 -23.04 5.73
N ALA A 94 -17.31 -22.75 5.09
CA ALA A 94 -18.56 -22.47 5.80
C ALA A 94 -18.99 -23.66 6.67
N VAL A 95 -18.94 -24.88 6.09
CA VAL A 95 -19.28 -26.12 6.80
C VAL A 95 -18.34 -26.38 7.98
N ARG A 96 -17.03 -26.25 7.77
CA ARG A 96 -16.01 -26.52 8.80
C ARG A 96 -16.02 -25.49 9.91
N GLU A 97 -16.13 -24.21 9.57
CA GLU A 97 -16.07 -23.11 10.54
C GLU A 97 -17.41 -22.84 11.23
N LYS A 98 -18.51 -23.43 10.72
CA LYS A 98 -19.89 -23.28 11.24
C LYS A 98 -20.34 -21.83 11.43
N ARG A 99 -19.84 -20.94 10.57
CA ARG A 99 -20.08 -19.49 10.63
C ARG A 99 -20.05 -18.91 9.23
N CYS A 100 -20.48 -17.66 9.12
CA CYS A 100 -20.33 -16.91 7.90
C CYS A 100 -18.86 -16.69 7.52
N VAL A 101 -18.51 -17.08 6.29
CA VAL A 101 -17.14 -16.99 5.75
C VAL A 101 -17.13 -16.17 4.46
N LEU A 102 -15.95 -15.65 4.11
CA LEU A 102 -15.67 -14.98 2.85
C LEU A 102 -14.48 -15.67 2.17
N SER A 103 -14.65 -16.10 0.93
CA SER A 103 -13.60 -16.74 0.15
C SER A 103 -12.41 -15.81 -0.10
N ASP A 104 -11.32 -16.39 -0.59
CA ASP A 104 -10.29 -15.61 -1.28
C ASP A 104 -10.79 -15.26 -2.69
N PRO A 105 -10.26 -14.21 -3.35
CA PRO A 105 -10.64 -13.85 -4.70
C PRO A 105 -10.33 -14.99 -5.68
N TYR A 106 -11.28 -15.31 -6.55
CA TYR A 106 -11.13 -16.35 -7.55
C TYR A 106 -11.84 -15.95 -8.85
N PRO A 107 -11.46 -16.48 -10.02
CA PRO A 107 -12.14 -16.20 -11.28
C PRO A 107 -13.59 -16.73 -11.25
N SER A 108 -14.55 -15.84 -11.44
CA SER A 108 -15.97 -16.16 -11.52
C SER A 108 -16.25 -17.03 -12.74
N THR A 109 -17.07 -18.07 -12.57
CA THR A 109 -17.55 -18.87 -13.70
C THR A 109 -18.60 -18.14 -14.53
N LEU A 110 -19.15 -17.03 -14.04
CA LEU A 110 -20.19 -16.25 -14.69
C LEU A 110 -19.62 -15.11 -15.53
N THR A 111 -18.67 -14.35 -14.96
CA THR A 111 -18.11 -13.14 -15.57
C THR A 111 -16.67 -13.30 -16.06
N ASN A 112 -15.96 -14.35 -15.62
CA ASN A 112 -14.51 -14.54 -15.81
C ASN A 112 -13.64 -13.47 -15.11
N ASP A 113 -14.25 -12.57 -14.35
CA ASP A 113 -13.59 -11.57 -13.52
C ASP A 113 -13.30 -12.11 -12.11
N LEU A 114 -12.48 -11.41 -11.34
CA LEU A 114 -12.20 -11.79 -9.96
C LEU A 114 -13.42 -11.51 -9.08
N THR A 115 -13.85 -12.55 -8.37
CA THR A 115 -15.03 -12.54 -7.49
C THR A 115 -14.67 -13.14 -6.14
N VAL A 116 -15.41 -12.70 -5.13
CA VAL A 116 -15.41 -13.30 -3.80
C VAL A 116 -16.82 -13.76 -3.45
N THR A 117 -16.90 -14.88 -2.73
CA THR A 117 -18.17 -15.45 -2.30
C THR A 117 -18.26 -15.39 -0.79
N ALA A 118 -19.33 -14.77 -0.29
CA ALA A 118 -19.73 -14.91 1.10
C ALA A 118 -20.66 -16.10 1.24
N SER A 119 -20.42 -16.96 2.24
CA SER A 119 -21.22 -18.15 2.48
C SER A 119 -21.71 -18.19 3.92
N TYR A 120 -23.02 -18.34 4.08
CA TYR A 120 -23.74 -18.35 5.36
C TYR A 120 -24.41 -19.72 5.58
N PRO A 121 -23.90 -20.54 6.52
CA PRO A 121 -24.51 -21.83 6.82
C PRO A 121 -25.78 -21.66 7.69
N ILE A 122 -26.85 -22.33 7.27
CA ILE A 122 -28.18 -22.29 7.88
C ILE A 122 -28.47 -23.65 8.51
N TYR A 123 -28.75 -23.62 9.81
CA TYR A 123 -29.03 -24.79 10.63
C TYR A 123 -30.49 -24.82 11.05
N ASP A 124 -31.01 -26.00 11.32
CA ASP A 124 -32.27 -26.18 12.05
C ASP A 124 -32.09 -25.97 13.57
N GLU A 125 -33.18 -26.06 14.33
CA GLU A 125 -33.17 -25.98 15.80
C GLU A 125 -32.28 -27.05 16.46
N GLN A 126 -32.12 -28.20 15.82
CA GLN A 126 -31.28 -29.31 16.29
C GLN A 126 -29.80 -29.12 15.94
N GLY A 127 -29.44 -28.04 15.22
CA GLY A 127 -28.09 -27.73 14.83
C GLY A 127 -27.58 -28.53 13.62
N ILE A 128 -28.48 -29.13 12.85
CA ILE A 128 -28.17 -29.87 11.62
C ILE A 128 -28.13 -28.88 10.45
N LEU A 129 -27.07 -28.94 9.65
CA LEU A 129 -26.93 -28.10 8.46
C LEU A 129 -28.00 -28.48 7.43
N LYS A 130 -28.82 -27.51 7.02
CA LYS A 130 -29.83 -27.69 5.97
C LYS A 130 -29.39 -27.06 4.67
N PHE A 131 -28.96 -25.81 4.73
CA PHE A 131 -28.60 -25.04 3.56
C PHE A 131 -27.38 -24.16 3.80
N ILE A 132 -26.79 -23.68 2.70
CA ILE A 132 -25.76 -22.64 2.71
C ILE A 132 -26.16 -21.58 1.70
N ALA A 133 -26.40 -20.37 2.19
CA ALA A 133 -26.67 -19.22 1.34
C ALA A 133 -25.36 -18.61 0.85
N CYS A 134 -25.28 -18.35 -0.45
CA CYS A 134 -24.10 -17.78 -1.10
C CYS A 134 -24.43 -16.47 -1.82
N ILE A 135 -23.52 -15.50 -1.70
CA ILE A 135 -23.54 -14.23 -2.44
C ILE A 135 -22.18 -14.10 -3.16
N ASP A 136 -22.20 -14.00 -4.48
CA ASP A 136 -21.05 -13.70 -5.31
C ASP A 136 -20.99 -12.19 -5.59
N VAL A 137 -19.84 -11.58 -5.29
CA VAL A 137 -19.58 -10.15 -5.52
C VAL A 137 -18.27 -9.98 -6.25
N SER A 138 -18.26 -9.14 -7.27
CA SER A 138 -17.03 -8.78 -7.98
C SER A 138 -16.04 -8.11 -7.01
N LEU A 139 -14.76 -8.39 -7.21
CA LEU A 139 -13.70 -7.83 -6.36
C LEU A 139 -13.69 -6.31 -6.43
N GLU A 140 -13.95 -5.74 -7.61
CA GLU A 140 -14.05 -4.29 -7.82
C GLU A 140 -15.13 -3.67 -6.92
N HIS A 141 -16.31 -4.31 -6.82
CA HIS A 141 -17.42 -3.76 -6.06
C HIS A 141 -17.19 -3.88 -4.56
N ILE A 142 -16.58 -4.98 -4.09
CA ILE A 142 -16.16 -5.09 -2.70
C ILE A 142 -15.17 -3.99 -2.31
N LEU A 143 -14.23 -3.66 -3.20
CA LEU A 143 -13.31 -2.57 -2.96
C LEU A 143 -14.04 -1.21 -2.90
N LYS A 144 -15.04 -0.96 -3.76
CA LYS A 144 -15.88 0.25 -3.69
C LYS A 144 -16.68 0.35 -2.39
N ILE A 145 -17.27 -0.74 -1.92
CA ILE A 145 -18.09 -0.76 -0.69
C ILE A 145 -17.22 -0.63 0.56
N ALA A 146 -16.08 -1.32 0.61
CA ALA A 146 -15.24 -1.37 1.81
C ALA A 146 -14.28 -0.17 1.94
N HIS A 147 -13.99 0.51 0.82
CA HIS A 147 -13.40 1.84 0.77
C HIS A 147 -14.45 2.85 0.28
N PRO A 148 -15.27 3.47 1.16
CA PRO A 148 -16.15 4.59 0.80
C PRO A 148 -15.38 5.88 0.46
N SER A 149 -14.16 5.75 -0.06
CA SER A 149 -13.17 6.80 -0.17
C SER A 149 -12.88 7.10 -1.63
N SER A 150 -13.89 7.58 -2.35
CA SER A 150 -13.69 8.44 -3.52
C SER A 150 -12.77 9.63 -3.17
N LEU A 151 -12.78 10.07 -1.90
CA LEU A 151 -11.86 11.06 -1.37
C LEU A 151 -10.42 10.56 -1.24
N GLN A 152 -10.13 9.33 -0.82
CA GLN A 152 -8.75 8.88 -0.62
C GLN A 152 -8.03 8.56 -1.94
N SER A 153 -8.77 8.16 -2.99
CA SER A 153 -8.21 8.04 -4.35
C SER A 153 -7.89 9.42 -4.96
N VAL A 154 -8.76 10.41 -4.74
CA VAL A 154 -8.53 11.79 -5.24
C VAL A 154 -7.45 12.50 -4.43
N PHE A 155 -7.43 12.36 -3.10
CA PHE A 155 -6.37 12.90 -2.24
C PHE A 155 -5.02 12.22 -2.53
N GLY A 156 -4.98 10.91 -2.75
CA GLY A 156 -3.75 10.21 -3.14
C GLY A 156 -3.22 10.70 -4.48
N LYS A 157 -4.09 10.81 -5.50
CA LYS A 157 -3.72 11.35 -6.82
C LYS A 157 -3.33 12.84 -6.77
N SER A 158 -4.02 13.65 -5.97
CA SER A 158 -3.71 15.07 -5.78
C SER A 158 -2.38 15.27 -5.06
N SER A 159 -2.13 14.50 -3.99
CA SER A 159 -0.86 14.50 -3.27
C SER A 159 0.29 14.06 -4.18
N GLN A 160 0.09 13.02 -4.99
CA GLN A 160 1.08 12.55 -5.97
C GLN A 160 1.45 13.64 -6.98
N VAL A 161 0.46 14.41 -7.48
CA VAL A 161 0.71 15.54 -8.39
C VAL A 161 1.54 16.63 -7.70
N ILE A 162 1.20 16.98 -6.45
CA ILE A 162 1.94 17.98 -5.67
C ILE A 162 3.41 17.55 -5.48
N TYR A 163 3.64 16.33 -5.01
CA TYR A 163 5.01 15.81 -4.83
C TYR A 163 5.78 15.68 -6.13
N THR A 164 5.12 15.40 -7.25
CA THR A 164 5.74 15.40 -8.59
C THR A 164 6.22 16.79 -8.96
N VAL A 165 5.38 17.82 -8.78
CA VAL A 165 5.75 19.21 -9.07
C VAL A 165 6.91 19.66 -8.17
N PHE A 166 6.86 19.38 -6.87
CA PHE A 166 7.95 19.68 -5.93
C PHE A 166 9.27 19.00 -6.33
N SER A 167 9.21 17.71 -6.68
CA SER A 167 10.39 16.95 -7.10
C SER A 167 11.00 17.54 -8.38
N LEU A 168 10.17 17.97 -9.33
CA LEU A 168 10.62 18.61 -10.56
C LEU A 168 11.28 19.98 -10.30
N CYS A 169 10.70 20.80 -9.42
CA CYS A 169 11.28 22.08 -9.02
C CYS A 169 12.63 21.90 -8.32
N LEU A 170 12.72 20.97 -7.37
CA LEU A 170 13.98 20.65 -6.69
C LEU A 170 15.03 20.08 -7.64
N LEU A 171 14.63 19.26 -8.62
CA LEU A 171 15.53 18.76 -9.66
C LEU A 171 16.11 19.91 -10.48
N ALA A 172 15.27 20.87 -10.88
CA ALA A 172 15.73 22.05 -11.62
C ALA A 172 16.74 22.88 -10.80
N ILE A 173 16.49 23.06 -9.51
CA ILE A 173 17.43 23.74 -8.59
C ILE A 173 18.75 22.97 -8.51
N ALA A 174 18.71 21.64 -8.32
CA ALA A 174 19.91 20.81 -8.27
C ALA A 174 20.74 20.96 -9.56
N LEU A 175 20.11 20.89 -10.73
CA LEU A 175 20.79 21.05 -12.02
C LEU A 175 21.40 22.45 -12.19
N LEU A 176 20.71 23.50 -11.73
CA LEU A 176 21.22 24.88 -11.80
C LEU A 176 22.45 25.06 -10.91
N LEU A 177 22.42 24.52 -9.68
CA LEU A 177 23.57 24.51 -8.77
C LEU A 177 24.75 23.71 -9.35
N LEU A 178 24.49 22.55 -9.95
CA LEU A 178 25.52 21.75 -10.64
C LEU A 178 26.16 22.54 -11.77
N PHE A 179 25.34 23.17 -12.60
CA PHE A 179 25.81 23.95 -13.75
C PHE A 179 26.66 25.14 -13.30
N ASN A 180 26.20 25.89 -12.30
CA ASN A 180 26.95 27.02 -11.75
C ASN A 180 28.26 26.58 -11.09
N GLY A 181 28.25 25.48 -10.33
CA GLY A 181 29.45 24.88 -9.77
C GLY A 181 30.42 24.44 -10.87
N MET A 182 29.99 23.64 -11.85
CA MET A 182 30.88 23.24 -12.94
C MET A 182 31.44 24.47 -13.69
N ARG A 183 30.60 25.45 -14.03
CA ARG A 183 31.04 26.68 -14.69
C ARG A 183 32.10 27.43 -13.89
N SER A 184 31.92 27.55 -12.58
CA SER A 184 32.90 28.24 -11.71
C SER A 184 34.23 27.49 -11.69
N LEU A 185 34.22 26.16 -11.56
CA LEU A 185 35.42 25.31 -11.67
C LEU A 185 36.12 25.44 -13.02
N PHE A 186 35.37 25.49 -14.12
CA PHE A 186 35.95 25.61 -15.45
C PHE A 186 36.58 26.98 -15.73
N MET A 187 36.03 28.07 -15.20
CA MET A 187 36.57 29.41 -15.44
C MET A 187 37.78 29.72 -14.54
N HIS A 188 37.73 29.30 -13.27
CA HIS A 188 38.74 29.62 -12.26
C HIS A 188 39.78 28.50 -12.07
N GLY A 189 39.50 27.28 -12.52
CA GLY A 189 40.41 26.14 -12.36
C GLY A 189 41.63 26.16 -13.28
N PHE A 190 41.66 27.01 -14.31
CA PHE A 190 42.77 27.11 -15.27
C PHE A 190 43.76 28.25 -14.95
N GLU A 191 43.41 29.18 -14.08
CA GLU A 191 44.33 30.22 -13.59
C GLU A 191 44.85 29.79 -12.20
N PHE A 192 46.17 29.78 -11.99
CA PHE A 192 46.79 29.30 -10.74
C PHE A 192 47.08 30.47 -9.78
N ASN A 193 46.08 31.30 -9.48
CA ASN A 193 46.23 32.41 -8.53
C ASN A 193 45.71 32.03 -7.14
N LEU A 194 46.32 32.56 -6.05
CA LEU A 194 45.89 32.32 -4.66
C LEU A 194 44.45 32.79 -4.36
N LEU A 195 43.91 33.74 -5.16
CA LEU A 195 42.52 34.16 -5.10
C LEU A 195 41.54 33.08 -5.62
N ASP A 196 41.99 32.12 -6.43
CA ASP A 196 41.16 31.03 -6.98
C ASP A 196 40.83 29.95 -5.96
N ILE A 197 41.59 29.81 -4.88
CA ILE A 197 41.33 28.77 -3.87
C ILE A 197 39.94 28.98 -3.25
N LYS A 198 39.54 30.25 -3.01
CA LYS A 198 38.21 30.58 -2.50
C LYS A 198 37.11 30.24 -3.51
N ALA A 199 37.34 30.51 -4.80
CA ALA A 199 36.40 30.19 -5.88
C ALA A 199 36.26 28.67 -6.07
N MET A 200 37.35 27.92 -5.96
CA MET A 200 37.35 26.46 -5.94
C MET A 200 36.52 25.91 -4.78
N PHE A 201 36.70 26.44 -3.56
CA PHE A 201 35.88 26.07 -2.40
C PHE A 201 34.40 26.32 -2.64
N GLU A 202 34.01 27.54 -3.02
CA GLU A 202 32.60 27.89 -3.30
C GLU A 202 32.00 26.99 -4.38
N SER A 203 32.80 26.63 -5.37
CA SER A 203 32.37 25.76 -6.44
C SER A 203 32.16 24.31 -6.00
N THR A 204 33.05 23.78 -5.15
CA THR A 204 32.86 22.44 -4.56
C THR A 204 31.60 22.39 -3.70
N ILE A 205 31.32 23.45 -2.94
CA ILE A 205 30.09 23.56 -2.12
C ILE A 205 28.85 23.48 -3.00
N LEU A 206 28.81 24.24 -4.11
CA LEU A 206 27.68 24.22 -5.06
C LEU A 206 27.45 22.84 -5.67
N VAL A 207 28.53 22.12 -6.03
CA VAL A 207 28.44 20.76 -6.59
C VAL A 207 27.99 19.74 -5.53
N THR A 208 28.53 19.79 -4.31
CA THR A 208 28.12 18.90 -3.22
C THR A 208 26.67 19.12 -2.81
N LEU A 209 26.23 20.39 -2.72
CA LEU A 209 24.84 20.74 -2.41
C LEU A 209 23.89 20.25 -3.51
N SER A 210 24.29 20.38 -4.78
CA SER A 210 23.53 19.86 -5.92
C SER A 210 23.31 18.35 -5.81
N LEU A 211 24.37 17.58 -5.54
CA LEU A 211 24.30 16.13 -5.41
C LEU A 211 23.39 15.71 -4.24
N ALA A 212 23.47 16.40 -3.10
CA ALA A 212 22.61 16.13 -1.96
C ALA A 212 21.12 16.37 -2.27
N ILE A 213 20.80 17.46 -2.99
CA ILE A 213 19.42 17.75 -3.41
C ILE A 213 18.94 16.72 -4.43
N PHE A 214 19.81 16.28 -5.35
CA PHE A 214 19.46 15.25 -6.33
C PHE A 214 19.09 13.92 -5.68
N ASP A 215 19.85 13.46 -4.68
CA ASP A 215 19.54 12.24 -3.92
C ASP A 215 18.22 12.36 -3.14
N LEU A 216 17.94 13.54 -2.57
CA LEU A 216 16.65 13.84 -1.94
C LEU A 216 15.50 13.76 -2.94
N VAL A 217 15.63 14.39 -4.11
CA VAL A 217 14.62 14.35 -5.18
C VAL A 217 14.34 12.93 -5.61
N LYS A 218 15.39 12.14 -5.84
CA LYS A 218 15.25 10.72 -6.22
C LYS A 218 14.47 9.96 -5.16
N THR A 219 14.76 10.19 -3.88
CA THR A 219 14.08 9.54 -2.75
C THR A 219 12.59 9.92 -2.72
N ILE A 220 12.26 11.21 -2.73
CA ILE A 220 10.86 11.69 -2.74
C ILE A 220 10.10 11.12 -3.96
N PHE A 221 10.73 11.13 -5.14
CA PHE A 221 10.10 10.67 -6.37
C PHE A 221 9.83 9.16 -6.35
N GLU A 222 10.77 8.36 -5.83
CA GLU A 222 10.59 6.90 -5.70
C GLU A 222 9.48 6.53 -4.71
N GLU A 223 9.40 7.22 -3.58
CA GLU A 223 8.41 6.94 -2.53
C GLU A 223 7.02 7.47 -2.85
N GLU A 224 6.90 8.77 -3.12
CA GLU A 224 5.61 9.46 -3.19
C GLU A 224 5.02 9.45 -4.61
N VAL A 225 5.86 9.42 -5.66
CA VAL A 225 5.39 9.50 -7.05
C VAL A 225 5.28 8.12 -7.70
N LEU A 226 6.31 7.28 -7.58
CA LEU A 226 6.31 5.93 -8.14
C LEU A 226 5.55 4.93 -7.27
N GLY A 227 5.28 5.27 -6.00
CA GLY A 227 4.59 4.39 -5.07
C GLY A 227 5.36 3.09 -4.82
N ARG A 228 6.70 3.11 -4.99
CA ARG A 228 7.58 2.01 -4.58
C ARG A 228 7.74 2.08 -3.06
N ASN A 229 6.64 1.91 -2.33
CA ASN A 229 6.74 1.28 -1.02
C ASN A 229 7.37 -0.09 -1.29
N GLU A 230 8.60 -0.32 -0.82
CA GLU A 230 9.15 -1.66 -0.74
C GLU A 230 8.11 -2.48 0.03
N LYS A 231 7.31 -3.25 -0.71
CA LYS A 231 6.46 -4.29 -0.16
C LYS A 231 7.42 -5.29 0.46
N ASP A 232 7.67 -5.13 1.75
CA ASP A 232 7.74 -6.24 2.70
C ASP A 232 7.86 -5.70 4.13
N GLU A 233 6.95 -6.21 4.96
CA GLU A 233 7.08 -6.42 6.41
C GLU A 233 7.86 -5.38 7.22
N GLY A 234 7.19 -4.34 7.73
CA GLY A 234 7.62 -3.57 8.92
C GLY A 234 8.96 -2.81 8.87
N GLY A 235 9.77 -2.99 7.83
CA GLY A 235 11.15 -2.48 7.73
C GLY A 235 11.39 -1.48 6.60
N GLY A 236 10.46 -1.36 5.63
CA GLY A 236 10.60 -0.48 4.47
C GLY A 236 10.72 1.00 4.82
N MET A 237 9.87 1.51 5.71
CA MET A 237 9.87 2.93 6.12
C MET A 237 11.18 3.33 6.84
N HIS A 238 11.72 2.43 7.67
CA HIS A 238 13.00 2.66 8.33
C HIS A 238 14.17 2.70 7.35
N LYS A 239 14.14 1.84 6.33
CA LYS A 239 15.20 1.74 5.32
C LYS A 239 15.31 3.01 4.49
N THR A 240 14.20 3.64 4.10
CA THR A 240 14.28 4.89 3.36
C THR A 240 14.71 6.06 4.24
N MET A 241 14.16 6.16 5.46
CA MET A 241 14.58 7.20 6.41
C MET A 241 16.09 7.13 6.68
N VAL A 242 16.64 5.92 6.83
CA VAL A 242 18.09 5.70 7.00
C VAL A 242 18.88 6.11 5.76
N ARG A 243 18.42 5.77 4.56
CA ARG A 243 19.09 6.18 3.30
C ARG A 243 19.12 7.70 3.15
N PHE A 244 17.99 8.34 3.43
CA PHE A 244 17.85 9.79 3.36
C PHE A 244 18.73 10.52 4.39
N LEU A 245 18.67 10.09 5.67
CA LEU A 245 19.52 10.68 6.70
C LEU A 245 21.01 10.41 6.42
N GLY A 246 21.32 9.22 5.89
CA GLY A 246 22.66 8.83 5.48
C GLY A 246 23.25 9.75 4.40
N SER A 247 22.49 10.08 3.35
CA SER A 247 22.98 11.00 2.30
C SER A 247 23.24 12.41 2.84
N ILE A 248 22.38 12.92 3.73
CA ILE A 248 22.59 14.21 4.40
C ILE A 248 23.86 14.20 5.25
N ILE A 249 24.06 13.15 6.05
CA ILE A 249 25.24 13.02 6.91
C ILE A 249 26.52 12.96 6.07
N ILE A 250 26.53 12.21 4.96
CA ILE A 250 27.67 12.16 4.04
C ILE A 250 27.96 13.54 3.44
N ALA A 251 26.92 14.26 2.99
CA ALA A 251 27.07 15.61 2.44
C ALA A 251 27.65 16.59 3.48
N LEU A 252 27.12 16.60 4.71
CA LEU A 252 27.63 17.42 5.80
C LEU A 252 29.07 17.04 6.20
N ALA A 253 29.44 15.76 6.14
CA ALA A 253 30.79 15.31 6.42
C ALA A 253 31.79 15.84 5.38
N ILE A 254 31.45 15.79 4.09
CA ILE A 254 32.27 16.34 3.01
C ILE A 254 32.41 17.85 3.18
N GLU A 255 31.30 18.55 3.46
CA GLU A 255 31.30 19.99 3.67
C GLU A 255 32.16 20.40 4.88
N ALA A 256 32.07 19.66 5.99
CA ALA A 256 32.87 19.91 7.17
C ALA A 256 34.36 19.70 6.93
N LEU A 257 34.73 18.67 6.17
CA LEU A 257 36.11 18.42 5.77
C LEU A 257 36.65 19.57 4.89
N MET A 258 35.86 20.05 3.92
CA MET A 258 36.22 21.18 3.08
C MET A 258 36.42 22.47 3.89
N LEU A 259 35.57 22.73 4.89
CA LEU A 259 35.71 23.87 5.79
C LEU A 259 36.98 23.81 6.65
N VAL A 260 37.39 22.61 7.08
CA VAL A 260 38.68 22.44 7.78
C VAL A 260 39.83 22.87 6.88
N PHE A 261 39.88 22.43 5.62
CA PHE A 261 40.92 22.84 4.68
C PHE A 261 40.88 24.35 4.39
N LYS A 262 39.68 24.91 4.21
CA LYS A 262 39.48 26.35 3.98
C LYS A 262 40.05 27.19 5.13
N PHE A 263 39.67 26.88 6.36
CA PHE A 263 40.15 27.64 7.53
C PHE A 263 41.62 27.34 7.86
N ALA A 264 42.12 26.14 7.58
CA ALA A 264 43.54 25.84 7.75
C ALA A 264 44.44 26.68 6.83
N ILE A 265 43.97 27.02 5.62
CA ILE A 265 44.77 27.76 4.62
C ILE A 265 44.50 29.27 4.64
N ILE A 266 43.24 29.69 4.80
CA ILE A 266 42.82 31.08 4.54
C ILE A 266 42.63 31.88 5.84
N ASP A 267 42.04 31.28 6.87
CA ASP A 267 41.66 31.99 8.11
C ASP A 267 41.61 31.03 9.30
N ALA A 268 42.79 30.81 9.90
CA ALA A 268 42.99 29.84 10.97
C ALA A 268 42.25 30.20 12.27
N ALA A 269 41.82 31.46 12.46
CA ALA A 269 41.08 31.87 13.65
C ALA A 269 39.70 31.19 13.75
N HIS A 270 39.15 30.78 12.61
CA HIS A 270 37.82 30.18 12.51
C HIS A 270 37.83 28.64 12.47
N ILE A 271 38.99 28.01 12.63
CA ILE A 271 39.14 26.55 12.52
C ILE A 271 38.28 25.79 13.56
N LEU A 272 38.01 26.40 14.71
CA LEU A 272 37.14 25.83 15.75
C LEU A 272 35.72 25.61 15.26
N TYR A 273 35.18 26.45 14.37
CA TYR A 273 33.84 26.24 13.81
C TYR A 273 33.75 24.98 12.96
N ALA A 274 34.80 24.68 12.19
CA ALA A 274 34.87 23.43 11.42
C ALA A 274 35.00 22.20 12.33
N VAL A 275 35.73 22.31 13.44
CA VAL A 275 35.82 21.26 14.45
C VAL A 275 34.46 21.01 15.12
N TYR A 276 33.71 22.06 15.48
CA TYR A 276 32.35 21.90 16.03
C TYR A 276 31.39 21.26 15.03
N LEU A 277 31.48 21.61 13.75
CA LEU A 277 30.68 20.99 12.70
C LEU A 277 31.00 19.49 12.55
N LEU A 278 32.28 19.12 12.52
CA LEU A 278 32.73 17.71 12.52
C LEU A 278 32.24 16.95 13.75
N GLY A 279 32.26 17.59 14.93
CA GLY A 279 31.68 17.03 16.15
C GLY A 279 30.19 16.76 16.00
N GLY A 280 29.44 17.70 15.43
CA GLY A 280 28.02 17.56 15.12
C GLY A 280 27.71 16.41 14.15
N VAL A 281 28.48 16.28 13.07
CA VAL A 281 28.36 15.15 12.12
C VAL A 281 28.63 13.82 12.79
N THR A 282 29.64 13.77 13.67
CA THR A 282 29.95 12.56 14.44
C THR A 282 28.81 12.19 15.38
N PHE A 283 28.20 13.16 16.06
CA PHE A 283 27.02 12.94 16.89
C PHE A 283 25.80 12.45 16.10
N LEU A 284 25.56 13.01 14.90
CA LEU A 284 24.51 12.54 13.99
C LEU A 284 24.75 11.09 13.53
N LEU A 285 25.99 10.72 13.23
CA LEU A 285 26.38 9.33 12.93
C LEU A 285 26.11 8.40 14.10
N PHE A 286 26.47 8.79 15.32
CA PHE A 286 26.15 8.02 16.52
C PHE A 286 24.64 7.89 16.74
N GLY A 287 23.88 8.97 16.54
CA GLY A 287 22.42 8.96 16.61
C GLY A 287 21.79 8.00 15.59
N LEU A 288 22.27 8.01 14.34
CA LEU A 288 21.83 7.10 13.30
C LEU A 288 22.20 5.64 13.63
N ALA A 289 23.41 5.39 14.13
CA ALA A 289 23.85 4.06 14.54
C ALA A 289 23.02 3.51 15.72
N PHE A 290 22.67 4.37 16.67
CA PHE A 290 21.79 4.02 17.80
C PHE A 290 20.36 3.73 17.32
N TYR A 291 19.83 4.56 16.43
CA TYR A 291 18.52 4.35 15.80
C TYR A 291 18.46 3.00 15.09
N LEU A 292 19.46 2.70 14.25
CA LEU A 292 19.58 1.42 13.55
C LEU A 292 19.64 0.22 14.49
N LYS A 293 20.37 0.34 15.60
CA LYS A 293 20.48 -0.71 16.61
C LYS A 293 19.18 -0.92 17.41
N SER A 294 18.39 0.13 17.58
CA SER A 294 17.15 0.11 18.35
C SER A 294 15.98 -0.53 17.59
N ILE A 295 16.12 -0.70 16.27
CA ILE A 295 15.12 -1.37 15.45
C ILE A 295 15.28 -2.90 15.64
N PRO A 296 14.26 -3.62 16.13
CA PRO A 296 14.33 -5.06 16.32
C PRO A 296 14.47 -5.75 14.95
N GLN A 297 15.66 -6.28 14.66
CA GLN A 297 15.85 -7.18 13.54
C GLN A 297 15.11 -8.48 13.84
N LYS A 298 14.00 -8.73 13.14
CA LYS A 298 13.42 -10.07 13.10
C LYS A 298 14.45 -10.96 12.40
N ARG A 299 15.08 -11.84 13.19
CA ARG A 299 15.99 -12.87 12.69
C ARG A 299 15.14 -13.89 11.95
N ASP A 300 15.22 -13.89 10.63
CA ASP A 300 14.70 -14.99 9.82
C ASP A 300 15.41 -16.28 10.28
N SER A 301 14.64 -17.16 10.91
CA SER A 301 15.03 -18.51 11.34
C SER A 301 14.18 -19.52 10.59
#